data_AF-R9M0L3-F1
#
_entry.id   AF-R9M0L3-F1
#
_cell.length_a   1.000
_cell.length_b   1.000
_cell.length_c   1.000
_cell.angle_alpha   90.00
_cell.angle_beta   90.00
_cell.angle_gamma   90.00
#
_symmetry.space_group_name_H-M   'P 1'
#
loop_
_entity.id
_entity.type
_entity.pdbx_description
1 polymer ?
#
loop_
_entity_poly.entity_id
_entity_poly.type
_entity_poly.pdbx_seq_one_letter_code
_entity_poly.pdbx_strand_id
1 'polypeptide(L)'
;MGILDKFRKKKPAEPPKEEVSPGGSAIYRYQEPAPVYHPPERQGVYAEAVTAHFEKLFPGRKSFVFHEILSDLVHIDVYILEPTAEADYYVLYTTGMSDRPMTLPEELSDRESLKYAELYLFLPGDWQLGERSSLDSELPYGSYWPIQMLKFLARFPHEYHTWLGWGHTIPNGPDYTPICDGVGFGGAVLTWSGGDLGHVETEDGHDVMLYGLVPAYKEEIEYKLKYGMEGLDQRFREGELPMVLDIHRPNLCEGFTETFD
;
A
#
# COMPACT_ATOMS: atom_id res chain seq x y z
N MET A 1 -10.04 -3.25 50.61
CA MET A 1 -8.58 -3.44 50.43
C MET A 1 -8.37 -4.91 50.08
N GLY A 2 -7.57 -5.32 49.09
CA GLY A 2 -6.35 -4.69 48.58
C GLY A 2 -6.51 -3.86 47.31
N ILE A 3 -5.95 -2.65 47.39
CA ILE A 3 -5.81 -1.63 46.35
C ILE A 3 -4.57 -1.95 45.45
N LEU A 4 -4.14 -3.22 45.38
CA LEU A 4 -2.89 -3.64 44.73
C LEU A 4 -3.06 -4.64 43.57
N ASP A 5 -4.29 -5.05 43.23
CA ASP A 5 -4.50 -6.00 42.12
C ASP A 5 -4.77 -5.32 40.75
N LYS A 6 -4.77 -3.97 40.72
CA LYS A 6 -4.94 -3.16 39.49
C LYS A 6 -3.62 -2.80 38.79
N PHE A 7 -2.49 -3.33 39.24
CA PHE A 7 -1.17 -3.05 38.65
C PHE A 7 -0.41 -4.31 38.23
N ARG A 8 -1.10 -5.39 37.81
CA ARG A 8 -0.47 -6.26 36.81
C ARG A 8 -0.41 -5.45 35.52
N LYS A 9 0.73 -4.78 35.30
CA LYS A 9 1.18 -4.43 33.95
C LYS A 9 0.82 -5.63 33.08
N LYS A 10 -0.09 -5.46 32.12
CA LYS A 10 -0.18 -6.38 31.00
C LYS A 10 1.27 -6.49 30.53
N LYS A 11 1.86 -7.69 30.62
CA LYS A 11 3.09 -7.94 29.88
C LYS A 11 2.81 -7.44 28.46
N PRO A 12 3.75 -6.75 27.80
CA PRO A 12 3.67 -6.60 26.36
C PRO A 12 3.29 -7.97 25.82
N ALA A 13 2.28 -8.04 24.96
CA ALA A 13 2.01 -9.28 24.25
C ALA A 13 3.36 -9.74 23.69
N GLU A 14 3.77 -10.98 23.99
CA GLU A 14 4.90 -11.56 23.27
C GLU A 14 4.58 -11.38 21.78
N PRO A 15 5.55 -10.90 20.96
CA PRO A 15 5.31 -10.78 19.54
C PRO A 15 4.77 -12.12 19.05
N PRO A 16 3.69 -12.13 18.25
CA PRO A 16 3.11 -13.38 17.77
C PRO A 16 4.24 -14.20 17.15
N LYS A 17 4.32 -15.50 17.48
CA LYS A 17 5.30 -16.40 16.85
C LYS A 17 5.17 -16.21 15.34
N GLU A 18 6.23 -15.72 14.72
CA GLU A 18 6.25 -15.44 13.29
C GLU A 18 6.01 -16.77 12.56
N GLU A 19 4.82 -16.90 12.01
CA GLU A 19 4.50 -17.97 11.07
C GLU A 19 5.18 -17.59 9.75
N VAL A 20 5.95 -18.51 9.18
CA VAL A 20 6.69 -18.27 7.94
C VAL A 20 6.09 -19.16 6.86
N SER A 21 5.64 -18.54 5.78
CA SER A 21 5.13 -19.24 4.60
C SER A 21 6.23 -20.06 3.90
N PRO A 22 5.90 -21.08 3.08
CA PRO A 22 6.90 -21.90 2.39
C PRO A 22 7.83 -21.09 1.48
N GLY A 23 7.34 -19.97 0.93
CA GLY A 23 8.09 -19.01 0.14
C GLY A 23 8.96 -18.04 0.95
N GLY A 24 9.03 -18.22 2.27
CA GLY A 24 9.91 -17.46 3.17
C GLY A 24 9.34 -16.14 3.68
N SER A 25 8.07 -15.81 3.40
CA SER A 25 7.45 -14.59 3.93
C SER A 25 6.94 -14.78 5.35
N ALA A 26 7.22 -13.84 6.24
CA ALA A 26 6.57 -13.75 7.55
C ALA A 26 5.07 -13.44 7.40
N ILE A 27 4.25 -14.10 8.20
CA ILE A 27 2.79 -13.96 8.23
C ILE A 27 2.42 -13.25 9.53
N TYR A 28 1.82 -12.07 9.36
CA TYR A 28 1.33 -11.25 10.46
C TYR A 28 -0.20 -11.31 10.51
N ARG A 29 -0.74 -11.49 11.72
CA ARG A 29 -2.19 -11.50 11.97
C ARG A 29 -2.53 -10.33 12.88
N TYR A 30 -3.36 -9.42 12.37
CA TYR A 30 -3.71 -8.19 13.05
C TYR A 30 -5.12 -8.27 13.64
N GLN A 31 -5.28 -7.69 14.83
CA GLN A 31 -6.59 -7.44 15.41
C GLN A 31 -6.92 -5.98 15.19
N GLU A 32 -8.18 -5.66 14.91
CA GLU A 32 -8.63 -4.27 14.80
C GLU A 32 -8.27 -3.51 16.10
N PRO A 33 -7.51 -2.41 16.01
CA PRO A 33 -7.22 -1.60 17.17
C PRO A 33 -8.50 -0.96 17.70
N ALA A 34 -8.54 -0.69 19.00
CA ALA A 34 -9.65 0.08 19.57
C ALA A 34 -9.67 1.48 18.92
N PRO A 35 -10.84 2.03 18.57
CA PRO A 35 -10.94 3.33 17.92
C PRO A 35 -10.54 4.42 18.92
N VAL A 36 -9.28 4.84 18.86
CA VAL A 36 -8.73 5.94 19.65
C VAL A 36 -8.12 6.92 18.66
N TYR A 37 -8.72 8.11 18.57
CA TYR A 37 -8.25 9.14 17.67
C TYR A 37 -6.95 9.78 18.19
N HIS A 38 -5.94 9.78 17.35
CA HIS A 38 -4.64 10.41 17.56
C HIS A 38 -4.37 11.38 16.40
N PRO A 39 -4.48 12.70 16.59
CA PRO A 39 -4.19 13.64 15.51
C PRO A 39 -2.71 13.51 15.08
N PRO A 40 -2.40 13.70 13.78
CA PRO A 40 -1.02 13.65 13.29
C PRO A 40 -0.13 14.68 13.99
N GLU A 41 1.03 14.23 14.47
CA GLU A 41 2.03 15.13 15.10
C GLU A 41 2.84 15.90 14.05
N ARG A 42 2.97 15.34 12.86
CA ARG A 42 3.66 15.90 11.70
C ARG A 42 2.78 15.71 10.47
N GLN A 43 2.91 16.62 9.51
CA GLN A 43 2.18 16.59 8.27
C GLN A 43 3.07 17.12 7.14
N GLY A 44 3.10 16.40 6.01
CA GLY A 44 3.80 16.82 4.80
C GLY A 44 5.31 16.90 4.95
N VAL A 45 5.92 16.05 5.78
CA VAL A 45 7.36 16.02 6.05
C VAL A 45 8.16 15.84 4.76
N TYR A 46 7.71 14.92 3.91
CA TYR A 46 8.38 14.62 2.63
C TYR A 46 7.49 14.84 1.41
N ALA A 47 6.30 15.43 1.59
CA ALA A 47 5.32 15.63 0.52
C ALA A 47 5.86 16.47 -0.64
N GLU A 48 6.63 17.53 -0.35
CA GLU A 48 7.25 18.37 -1.40
C GLU A 48 8.30 17.59 -2.21
N ALA A 49 9.17 16.82 -1.54
CA ALA A 49 10.20 16.02 -2.21
C ALA A 49 9.58 14.93 -3.09
N VAL A 50 8.58 14.20 -2.57
CA VAL A 50 7.85 13.16 -3.31
C VAL A 50 7.11 13.78 -4.50
N THR A 51 6.41 14.91 -4.30
CA THR A 51 5.67 15.59 -5.37
C THR A 51 6.61 16.06 -6.48
N ALA A 52 7.70 16.75 -6.13
CA ALA A 52 8.69 17.21 -7.09
C ALA A 52 9.31 16.05 -7.88
N HIS A 53 9.52 14.90 -7.23
CA HIS A 53 10.01 13.70 -7.88
C HIS A 53 9.02 13.16 -8.91
N PHE A 54 7.74 12.96 -8.55
CA PHE A 54 6.72 12.51 -9.49
C PHE A 54 6.47 13.50 -10.64
N GLU A 55 6.49 14.81 -10.37
CA GLU A 55 6.36 15.84 -11.42
C GLU A 55 7.54 15.80 -12.42
N LYS A 56 8.74 15.49 -11.95
CA LYS A 56 9.91 15.29 -12.80
C LYS A 56 9.78 14.03 -13.67
N LEU A 57 9.24 12.93 -13.13
CA LEU A 57 9.04 11.69 -13.88
C LEU A 57 7.91 11.79 -14.90
N PHE A 58 6.89 12.58 -14.59
CA PHE A 58 5.69 12.71 -15.41
C PHE A 58 5.40 14.18 -15.77
N PRO A 59 6.31 14.83 -16.52
CA PRO A 59 6.25 16.27 -16.77
C PRO A 59 5.05 16.68 -17.62
N GLY A 60 4.56 17.89 -17.40
CA GLY A 60 3.50 18.49 -18.23
C GLY A 60 2.08 17.98 -17.92
N ARG A 61 1.92 17.15 -16.90
CA ARG A 61 0.61 16.71 -16.42
C ARG A 61 0.00 17.76 -15.50
N LYS A 62 -1.31 17.95 -15.61
CA LYS A 62 -2.05 18.67 -14.57
C LYS A 62 -2.29 17.74 -13.40
N SER A 63 -2.45 18.29 -12.20
CA SER A 63 -2.68 17.51 -11.00
C SER A 63 -3.85 18.03 -10.17
N PHE A 64 -4.38 17.15 -9.32
CA PHE A 64 -5.29 17.44 -8.22
C PHE A 64 -5.07 16.42 -7.10
N VAL A 65 -5.63 16.69 -5.92
CA VAL A 65 -5.38 15.89 -4.71
C VAL A 65 -6.69 15.48 -4.07
N PHE A 66 -6.81 14.19 -3.75
CA PHE A 66 -7.85 13.69 -2.87
C PHE A 66 -7.38 13.79 -1.42
N HIS A 67 -7.83 14.83 -0.74
CA HIS A 67 -7.47 15.06 0.65
C HIS A 67 -8.14 14.07 1.60
N GLU A 68 -7.42 13.68 2.63
CA GLU A 68 -8.04 12.96 3.75
C GLU A 68 -8.80 13.92 4.66
N ILE A 69 -10.09 13.63 4.85
CA ILE A 69 -11.01 14.48 5.62
C ILE A 69 -10.76 14.35 7.12
N LEU A 70 -10.44 13.13 7.59
CA LEU A 70 -10.15 12.86 9.00
C LEU A 70 -8.89 12.00 9.10
N SER A 71 -7.84 12.60 9.63
CA SER A 71 -6.52 11.99 9.75
C SER A 71 -6.29 11.46 11.15
N ASP A 72 -6.01 10.17 11.23
CA ASP A 72 -5.63 9.48 12.44
C ASP A 72 -4.21 8.95 12.26
N LEU A 73 -3.31 9.29 13.19
CA LEU A 73 -1.87 9.04 13.22
C LEU A 73 -1.05 9.77 12.13
N VAL A 74 -1.51 9.76 10.89
CA VAL A 74 -0.89 10.38 9.71
C VAL A 74 -1.97 11.01 8.83
N HIS A 75 -1.61 12.04 8.05
CA HIS A 75 -2.51 12.67 7.08
C HIS A 75 -2.19 12.16 5.68
N ILE A 76 -3.05 11.29 5.14
CA ILE A 76 -2.78 10.64 3.85
C ILE A 76 -3.50 11.36 2.70
N ASP A 77 -2.72 12.05 1.87
CA ASP A 77 -3.21 12.59 0.62
C ASP A 77 -2.92 11.64 -0.54
N VAL A 78 -3.81 11.61 -1.53
CA VAL A 78 -3.57 10.91 -2.81
C VAL A 78 -3.50 11.95 -3.92
N TYR A 79 -2.30 12.16 -4.44
CA TYR A 79 -2.06 13.03 -5.59
C TYR A 79 -2.36 12.28 -6.87
N ILE A 80 -2.99 12.98 -7.81
CA ILE A 80 -3.42 12.44 -9.09
C ILE A 80 -2.88 13.31 -10.21
N LEU A 81 -2.04 12.73 -11.07
CA LEU A 81 -1.60 13.35 -12.31
C LEU A 81 -2.50 12.90 -13.45
N GLU A 82 -3.12 13.85 -14.15
CA GLU A 82 -4.06 13.61 -15.24
C GLU A 82 -3.36 13.00 -16.48
N PRO A 83 -4.08 12.23 -17.31
CA PRO A 83 -3.63 11.76 -18.62
C PRO A 83 -3.22 12.91 -19.55
N THR A 84 -2.33 12.62 -20.49
CA THR A 84 -2.03 13.49 -21.63
C THR A 84 -2.34 12.77 -22.94
N ALA A 85 -2.31 13.48 -24.07
CA ALA A 85 -2.54 12.87 -25.37
C ALA A 85 -1.48 11.79 -25.72
N GLU A 86 -0.27 11.92 -25.18
CA GLU A 86 0.85 10.99 -25.39
C GLU A 86 0.84 9.84 -24.37
N ALA A 87 0.10 9.98 -23.26
CA ALA A 87 0.12 9.04 -22.15
C ALA A 87 -1.26 8.97 -21.48
N ASP A 88 -2.11 8.09 -22.00
CA ASP A 88 -3.53 7.96 -21.65
C ASP A 88 -3.78 7.13 -20.38
N TYR A 89 -3.19 7.58 -19.27
CA TYR A 89 -3.32 6.97 -17.95
C TYR A 89 -3.12 8.01 -16.85
N TYR A 90 -3.76 7.82 -15.71
CA TYR A 90 -3.49 8.59 -14.50
C TYR A 90 -2.29 8.02 -13.74
N VAL A 91 -1.56 8.89 -13.05
CA VAL A 91 -0.58 8.49 -12.03
C VAL A 91 -1.13 8.87 -10.68
N LEU A 92 -1.32 7.89 -9.79
CA LEU A 92 -1.73 8.11 -8.41
C LEU A 92 -0.55 7.80 -7.51
N TYR A 93 -0.29 8.68 -6.53
CA TYR A 93 0.70 8.42 -5.50
C TYR A 93 0.27 9.01 -4.17
N THR A 94 0.69 8.37 -3.08
CA THR A 94 0.41 8.87 -1.73
C THR A 94 1.44 9.89 -1.31
N THR A 95 1.02 10.80 -0.44
CA THR A 95 1.91 11.56 0.43
C THR A 95 1.39 11.49 1.86
N GLY A 96 2.30 11.39 2.82
CA GLY A 96 1.99 11.42 4.24
C GLY A 96 2.16 10.07 4.94
N MET A 97 2.25 8.97 4.17
CA MET A 97 2.68 7.67 4.73
C MET A 97 4.08 7.81 5.34
N SER A 98 4.92 8.59 4.69
CA SER A 98 6.30 8.90 5.09
C SER A 98 6.42 9.97 6.18
N ASP A 99 5.32 10.59 6.65
CA ASP A 99 5.37 11.61 7.72
C ASP A 99 5.80 11.03 9.08
N ARG A 100 5.77 9.71 9.20
CA ARG A 100 6.17 8.95 10.39
C ARG A 100 6.93 7.69 9.94
N PRO A 101 7.99 7.28 10.65
CA PRO A 101 8.64 6.02 10.34
C PRO A 101 7.70 4.85 10.65
N MET A 102 7.66 3.87 9.75
CA MET A 102 7.00 2.59 9.96
C MET A 102 7.66 1.79 11.10
N THR A 103 6.99 0.76 11.58
CA THR A 103 7.51 -0.13 12.63
C THR A 103 8.15 -1.38 12.00
N LEU A 104 9.47 -1.32 11.79
CA LEU A 104 10.25 -2.41 11.22
C LEU A 104 10.77 -3.38 12.30
N PRO A 105 10.82 -4.70 12.01
CA PRO A 105 11.49 -5.69 12.85
C PRO A 105 12.92 -5.29 13.20
N GLU A 106 13.37 -5.62 14.40
CA GLU A 106 14.73 -5.28 14.88
C GLU A 106 15.81 -6.05 14.11
N GLU A 107 15.45 -7.20 13.55
CA GLU A 107 16.31 -8.13 12.82
C GLU A 107 16.64 -7.64 11.40
N LEU A 108 15.87 -6.68 10.86
CA LEU A 108 16.18 -6.08 9.57
C LEU A 108 17.46 -5.23 9.71
N SER A 109 18.45 -5.52 8.88
CA SER A 109 19.75 -4.84 8.93
C SER A 109 19.68 -3.39 8.43
N ASP A 110 18.76 -3.10 7.51
CA ASP A 110 18.68 -1.80 6.83
C ASP A 110 17.38 -1.05 7.17
N ARG A 111 17.15 -0.86 8.48
CA ARG A 111 15.92 -0.20 8.95
C ARG A 111 15.87 1.28 8.62
N GLU A 112 17.03 1.93 8.52
CA GLU A 112 17.09 3.38 8.32
C GLU A 112 16.65 3.79 6.91
N SER A 113 16.99 3.03 5.87
CA SER A 113 16.57 3.29 4.49
C SER A 113 15.11 2.86 4.23
N LEU A 114 14.61 1.87 4.97
CA LEU A 114 13.30 1.27 4.73
C LEU A 114 12.16 1.84 5.59
N LYS A 115 12.46 2.76 6.52
CA LYS A 115 11.46 3.24 7.49
C LYS A 115 10.43 4.20 6.93
N TYR A 116 10.68 4.80 5.78
CA TYR A 116 9.73 5.68 5.10
C TYR A 116 9.36 5.12 3.74
N ALA A 117 8.09 5.23 3.39
CA ALA A 117 7.59 4.78 2.11
C ALA A 117 6.40 5.63 1.65
N GLU A 118 6.14 5.59 0.35
CA GLU A 118 4.89 6.01 -0.30
C GLU A 118 4.48 4.95 -1.32
N LEU A 119 3.19 4.93 -1.66
CA LEU A 119 2.59 3.98 -2.59
C LEU A 119 2.20 4.68 -3.88
N TYR A 120 2.27 3.97 -5.01
CA TYR A 120 1.75 4.47 -6.29
C TYR A 120 0.97 3.41 -7.07
N LEU A 121 0.10 3.89 -7.95
CA LEU A 121 -0.73 3.10 -8.85
C LEU A 121 -0.98 3.87 -10.15
N PHE A 122 -1.09 3.17 -11.27
CA PHE A 122 -1.51 3.76 -12.54
C PHE A 122 -2.93 3.31 -12.90
N LEU A 123 -3.79 4.25 -13.26
CA LEU A 123 -5.18 3.96 -13.68
C LEU A 123 -5.38 4.29 -15.17
N PRO A 124 -6.28 3.59 -15.89
CA PRO A 124 -6.64 3.93 -17.26
C PRO A 124 -7.08 5.39 -17.42
N GLY A 125 -6.77 6.03 -18.56
CA GLY A 125 -7.10 7.43 -18.79
C GLY A 125 -8.61 7.74 -18.86
N ASP A 126 -9.44 6.72 -19.05
CA ASP A 126 -10.89 6.77 -19.00
C ASP A 126 -11.50 6.42 -17.63
N TRP A 127 -10.66 6.25 -16.59
CA TRP A 127 -11.12 5.97 -15.24
C TRP A 127 -11.92 7.14 -14.65
N GLN A 128 -13.07 6.85 -14.04
CA GLN A 128 -14.03 7.87 -13.61
C GLN A 128 -13.68 8.46 -12.23
N LEU A 129 -12.69 9.34 -12.16
CA LEU A 129 -12.25 9.99 -10.91
C LEU A 129 -13.05 11.24 -10.50
N GLY A 130 -14.15 11.54 -11.20
CA GLY A 130 -14.96 12.74 -10.95
C GLY A 130 -14.27 14.03 -11.40
N GLU A 131 -14.80 15.16 -10.95
CA GLU A 131 -14.16 16.47 -11.16
C GLU A 131 -13.17 16.75 -10.03
N ARG A 132 -12.23 17.69 -10.24
CA ARG A 132 -11.19 18.03 -9.24
C ARG A 132 -11.72 18.47 -7.87
N SER A 133 -12.99 18.88 -7.80
CA SER A 133 -13.68 19.28 -6.56
C SER A 133 -14.62 18.22 -6.01
N SER A 134 -14.70 17.04 -6.63
CA SER A 134 -15.55 15.96 -6.16
C SER A 134 -15.08 15.45 -4.81
N LEU A 135 -16.03 15.29 -3.89
CA LEU A 135 -15.75 14.64 -2.60
C LEU A 135 -15.68 13.12 -2.79
N ASP A 136 -14.91 12.43 -1.94
CA ASP A 136 -14.86 10.95 -1.90
C ASP A 136 -16.27 10.33 -1.87
N SER A 137 -17.22 10.96 -1.16
CA SER A 137 -18.62 10.52 -1.04
C SER A 137 -19.45 10.63 -2.30
N GLU A 138 -18.97 11.34 -3.32
CA GLU A 138 -19.69 11.57 -4.58
C GLU A 138 -19.31 10.56 -5.67
N LEU A 139 -18.24 9.79 -5.47
CA LEU A 139 -17.80 8.78 -6.42
C LEU A 139 -18.47 7.43 -6.17
N PRO A 140 -18.94 6.73 -7.22
CA PRO A 140 -19.30 5.32 -7.11
C PRO A 140 -18.13 4.50 -6.57
N TYR A 141 -18.42 3.51 -5.73
CA TYR A 141 -17.38 2.68 -5.11
C TYR A 141 -16.45 2.02 -6.13
N GLY A 142 -17.00 1.58 -7.27
CA GLY A 142 -16.23 0.99 -8.38
C GLY A 142 -15.14 1.90 -8.96
N SER A 143 -15.28 3.22 -8.81
CA SER A 143 -14.27 4.19 -9.23
C SER A 143 -13.33 4.59 -8.09
N TYR A 144 -13.82 4.56 -6.84
CA TYR A 144 -13.13 5.07 -5.66
C TYR A 144 -12.23 4.03 -4.98
N TRP A 145 -12.51 2.73 -5.12
CA TRP A 145 -11.76 1.67 -4.42
C TRP A 145 -10.23 1.74 -4.61
N PRO A 146 -9.64 2.17 -5.75
CA PRO A 146 -8.17 2.26 -5.86
C PRO A 146 -7.59 3.34 -4.95
N ILE A 147 -8.27 4.50 -4.86
CA ILE A 147 -7.91 5.59 -3.94
C ILE A 147 -8.07 5.11 -2.49
N GLN A 148 -9.19 4.45 -2.18
CA GLN A 148 -9.42 3.91 -0.85
C GLN A 148 -8.34 2.91 -0.44
N MET A 149 -7.92 2.03 -1.36
CA MET A 149 -6.88 1.04 -1.11
C MET A 149 -5.52 1.69 -0.83
N LEU A 150 -5.14 2.70 -1.62
CA LEU A 150 -3.92 3.48 -1.36
C LEU A 150 -3.96 4.13 0.03
N LYS A 151 -5.06 4.80 0.37
CA LYS A 151 -5.23 5.44 1.70
C LYS A 151 -5.15 4.41 2.83
N PHE A 152 -5.84 3.28 2.69
CA PHE A 152 -5.82 2.21 3.68
C PHE A 152 -4.40 1.66 3.88
N LEU A 153 -3.71 1.28 2.81
CA LEU A 153 -2.37 0.69 2.89
C LEU A 153 -1.32 1.70 3.37
N ALA A 154 -1.41 2.97 2.98
CA ALA A 154 -0.52 4.02 3.47
C ALA A 154 -0.64 4.23 4.99
N ARG A 155 -1.84 4.07 5.54
CA ARG A 155 -2.08 4.21 6.98
C ARG A 155 -1.77 2.94 7.76
N PHE A 156 -1.89 1.77 7.12
CA PHE A 156 -1.77 0.45 7.72
C PHE A 156 -0.52 0.24 8.61
N PRO A 157 0.71 0.63 8.20
CA PRO A 157 1.90 0.53 9.07
C PRO A 157 1.75 1.22 10.42
N HIS A 158 1.02 2.34 10.44
CA HIS A 158 0.89 3.20 11.61
C HIS A 158 -0.20 2.70 12.55
N GLU A 159 -1.35 2.31 11.99
CA GLU A 159 -2.48 1.76 12.77
C GLU A 159 -2.12 0.41 13.42
N TYR A 160 -1.37 -0.43 12.70
CA TYR A 160 -1.09 -1.81 13.12
C TYR A 160 0.33 -2.00 13.68
N HIS A 161 1.09 -0.91 13.87
CA HIS A 161 2.48 -0.94 14.33
C HIS A 161 3.32 -1.95 13.56
N THR A 162 3.28 -1.82 12.23
CA THR A 162 3.97 -2.70 11.28
C THR A 162 4.67 -1.87 10.20
N TRP A 163 5.10 -2.52 9.13
CA TRP A 163 5.74 -1.93 7.97
C TRP A 163 5.22 -2.55 6.67
N LEU A 164 5.42 -1.83 5.58
CA LEU A 164 5.13 -2.28 4.23
C LEU A 164 6.41 -2.20 3.38
N GLY A 165 6.61 -3.20 2.54
CA GLY A 165 7.79 -3.32 1.69
C GLY A 165 7.57 -4.21 0.49
N TRP A 166 8.60 -4.35 -0.34
CA TRP A 166 8.57 -5.22 -1.52
C TRP A 166 8.13 -6.65 -1.15
N GLY A 167 7.17 -7.16 -1.93
CA GLY A 167 6.60 -8.47 -1.73
C GLY A 167 5.63 -8.59 -0.57
N HIS A 168 5.33 -7.54 0.18
CA HIS A 168 4.22 -7.62 1.14
C HIS A 168 2.90 -7.82 0.42
N THR A 169 2.05 -8.66 1.00
CA THR A 169 0.72 -9.00 0.47
C THR A 169 -0.33 -8.78 1.53
N ILE A 170 -1.42 -8.12 1.16
CA ILE A 170 -2.52 -7.81 2.06
C ILE A 170 -3.79 -8.39 1.44
N PRO A 171 -4.31 -9.53 1.95
CA PRO A 171 -5.58 -10.07 1.49
C PRO A 171 -6.75 -9.21 1.98
N ASN A 172 -7.82 -9.14 1.20
CA ASN A 172 -9.06 -8.48 1.58
C ASN A 172 -9.90 -9.39 2.49
N GLY A 173 -9.49 -9.43 3.76
CA GLY A 173 -10.05 -10.35 4.75
C GLY A 173 -9.57 -11.81 4.56
N PRO A 174 -10.00 -12.72 5.46
CA PRO A 174 -9.56 -14.11 5.46
C PRO A 174 -9.99 -14.90 4.21
N ASP A 175 -11.11 -14.50 3.60
CA ASP A 175 -11.69 -15.20 2.45
C ASP A 175 -11.24 -14.61 1.10
N TYR A 176 -10.32 -13.63 1.10
CA TYR A 176 -9.88 -12.93 -0.11
C TYR A 176 -11.08 -12.35 -0.88
N THR A 177 -12.02 -11.74 -0.15
CA THR A 177 -13.26 -11.23 -0.74
C THR A 177 -12.92 -10.25 -1.87
N PRO A 178 -13.59 -10.34 -3.03
CA PRO A 178 -13.42 -9.37 -4.10
C PRO A 178 -13.46 -7.92 -3.59
N ILE A 179 -12.47 -7.12 -4.01
CA ILE A 179 -12.34 -5.71 -3.56
C ILE A 179 -13.54 -4.87 -4.01
N CYS A 180 -14.10 -5.17 -5.18
CA CYS A 180 -15.28 -4.50 -5.72
C CYS A 180 -16.12 -5.50 -6.50
N ASP A 181 -17.44 -5.31 -6.54
CA ASP A 181 -18.33 -6.10 -7.38
C ASP A 181 -17.85 -6.08 -8.84
N GLY A 182 -17.72 -7.27 -9.44
CA GLY A 182 -17.24 -7.43 -10.82
C GLY A 182 -15.71 -7.36 -10.99
N VAL A 183 -14.94 -7.15 -9.91
CA VAL A 183 -13.47 -7.13 -9.93
C VAL A 183 -12.94 -8.33 -9.15
N GLY A 184 -12.18 -9.22 -9.79
CA GLY A 184 -11.77 -10.50 -9.18
C GLY A 184 -10.60 -10.43 -8.19
N PHE A 185 -10.03 -9.24 -7.96
CA PHE A 185 -8.92 -9.07 -7.03
C PHE A 185 -9.37 -9.28 -5.58
N GLY A 186 -8.67 -10.16 -4.87
CA GLY A 186 -8.95 -10.53 -3.47
C GLY A 186 -7.97 -9.90 -2.47
N GLY A 187 -7.14 -8.95 -2.91
CA GLY A 187 -6.15 -8.26 -2.09
C GLY A 187 -5.15 -7.49 -2.92
N ALA A 188 -3.98 -7.22 -2.36
CA ALA A 188 -2.90 -6.50 -3.01
C ALA A 188 -1.52 -7.12 -2.75
N VAL A 189 -0.59 -6.88 -3.68
CA VAL A 189 0.84 -7.17 -3.57
C VAL A 189 1.61 -5.86 -3.81
N LEU A 190 2.64 -5.61 -3.02
CA LEU A 190 3.54 -4.47 -3.22
C LEU A 190 4.75 -4.87 -4.07
N THR A 191 4.97 -4.16 -5.18
CA THR A 191 6.12 -4.34 -6.06
C THR A 191 7.11 -3.19 -5.90
N TRP A 192 8.33 -3.40 -6.37
CA TRP A 192 9.39 -2.42 -6.34
C TRP A 192 10.10 -2.44 -7.67
N SER A 193 9.99 -1.34 -8.41
CA SER A 193 10.52 -1.22 -9.77
C SER A 193 11.99 -0.79 -9.79
N GLY A 194 12.52 -0.33 -8.66
CA GLY A 194 13.84 0.29 -8.58
C GLY A 194 13.96 1.54 -9.46
N GLY A 195 15.19 1.98 -9.69
CA GLY A 195 15.48 3.15 -10.52
C GLY A 195 14.73 4.39 -10.06
N ASP A 196 14.21 5.15 -11.02
CA ASP A 196 13.48 6.39 -10.78
C ASP A 196 12.14 6.19 -10.04
N LEU A 197 11.54 4.99 -10.06
CA LEU A 197 10.34 4.64 -9.27
C LEU A 197 10.70 3.80 -8.04
N GLY A 198 11.96 3.84 -7.61
CA GLY A 198 12.45 3.02 -6.51
C GLY A 198 12.41 3.72 -5.15
N HIS A 199 12.84 4.98 -5.10
CA HIS A 199 12.90 5.79 -3.89
C HIS A 199 13.06 7.28 -4.24
N VAL A 200 12.87 8.14 -3.22
CA VAL A 200 13.20 9.56 -3.23
C VAL A 200 14.21 9.81 -2.11
N GLU A 201 15.37 10.35 -2.45
CA GLU A 201 16.33 10.85 -1.46
C GLU A 201 15.88 12.23 -0.97
N THR A 202 15.77 12.41 0.35
CA THR A 202 15.30 13.63 0.99
C THR A 202 16.46 14.52 1.41
N GLU A 203 16.19 15.82 1.60
CA GLU A 203 17.24 16.78 1.98
C GLU A 203 17.90 16.49 3.34
N ASP A 204 17.19 15.83 4.25
CA ASP A 204 17.68 15.40 5.56
C ASP A 204 18.41 14.04 5.50
N GLY A 205 18.63 13.48 4.30
CA GLY A 205 19.43 12.28 4.07
C GLY A 205 18.70 10.97 4.37
N HIS A 206 17.36 10.98 4.32
CA HIS A 206 16.53 9.78 4.40
C HIS A 206 16.09 9.33 3.01
N ASP A 207 15.77 8.04 2.90
CA ASP A 207 15.14 7.48 1.72
C ASP A 207 13.64 7.30 1.97
N VAL A 208 12.82 7.79 1.03
CA VAL A 208 11.39 7.46 0.96
C VAL A 208 11.22 6.42 -0.13
N MET A 209 10.99 5.17 0.25
CA MET A 209 10.80 4.07 -0.69
C MET A 209 9.49 4.23 -1.47
N LEU A 210 9.51 3.94 -2.77
CA LEU A 210 8.33 4.00 -3.62
C LEU A 210 7.89 2.59 -4.00
N TYR A 211 6.73 2.16 -3.52
CA TYR A 211 6.18 0.84 -3.81
C TYR A 211 4.98 0.91 -4.76
N GLY A 212 5.04 0.10 -5.82
CA GLY A 212 3.92 -0.06 -6.74
C GLY A 212 2.86 -0.94 -6.11
N LEU A 213 1.60 -0.54 -6.22
CA LEU A 213 0.46 -1.32 -5.78
C LEU A 213 -0.06 -2.20 -6.92
N VAL A 214 -0.10 -3.51 -6.73
CA VAL A 214 -0.71 -4.45 -7.67
C VAL A 214 -1.92 -5.10 -7.00
N PRO A 215 -3.16 -4.72 -7.37
CA PRO A 215 -4.35 -5.50 -7.01
C PRO A 215 -4.21 -6.92 -7.54
N ALA A 216 -4.41 -7.92 -6.66
CA ALA A 216 -4.03 -9.29 -6.92
C ALA A 216 -5.17 -10.27 -6.64
N TYR A 217 -5.22 -11.32 -7.45
CA TYR A 217 -6.13 -12.45 -7.23
C TYR A 217 -5.66 -13.28 -6.03
N LYS A 218 -6.59 -14.05 -5.44
CA LYS A 218 -6.27 -14.98 -4.34
C LYS A 218 -5.10 -15.89 -4.72
N GLU A 219 -5.17 -16.49 -5.89
CA GLU A 219 -4.20 -17.45 -6.41
C GLU A 219 -2.81 -16.81 -6.55
N GLU A 220 -2.72 -15.54 -6.91
CA GLU A 220 -1.44 -14.82 -7.03
C GLU A 220 -0.81 -14.58 -5.66
N ILE A 221 -1.62 -14.20 -4.66
CA ILE A 221 -1.17 -14.03 -3.27
C ILE A 221 -0.72 -15.38 -2.69
N GLU A 222 -1.52 -16.43 -2.84
CA GLU A 222 -1.21 -17.78 -2.37
C GLU A 222 0.03 -18.35 -3.07
N TYR A 223 0.18 -18.11 -4.37
CA TYR A 223 1.38 -18.50 -5.12
C TYR A 223 2.62 -17.80 -4.56
N LYS A 224 2.53 -16.51 -4.25
CA LYS A 224 3.62 -15.77 -3.58
C LYS A 224 3.93 -16.35 -2.22
N LEU A 225 2.93 -16.71 -1.42
CA LEU A 225 3.16 -17.33 -0.11
C LEU A 225 3.87 -18.68 -0.25
N LYS A 226 3.58 -19.43 -1.33
CA LYS A 226 4.22 -20.72 -1.59
C LYS A 226 5.64 -20.62 -2.16
N TYR A 227 5.85 -19.75 -3.14
CA TYR A 227 7.07 -19.71 -3.96
C TYR A 227 7.91 -18.45 -3.78
N GLY A 228 7.47 -17.54 -2.91
CA GLY A 228 8.16 -16.29 -2.64
C GLY A 228 7.86 -15.22 -3.68
N MET A 229 8.26 -13.98 -3.37
CA MET A 229 8.03 -12.83 -4.25
C MET A 229 8.80 -12.94 -5.57
N GLU A 230 10.01 -13.51 -5.57
CA GLU A 230 10.76 -13.75 -6.82
C GLU A 230 10.00 -14.66 -7.79
N GLY A 231 9.34 -15.70 -7.27
CA GLY A 231 8.53 -16.61 -8.06
C GLY A 231 7.29 -15.91 -8.64
N LEU A 232 6.63 -15.05 -7.86
CA LEU A 232 5.50 -14.26 -8.35
C LEU A 232 5.95 -13.20 -9.39
N ASP A 233 7.07 -12.53 -9.16
CA ASP A 233 7.64 -11.57 -10.12
C ASP A 233 7.94 -12.24 -11.46
N GLN A 234 8.43 -13.48 -11.46
CA GLN A 234 8.61 -14.25 -12.69
C GLN A 234 7.27 -14.47 -13.42
N ARG A 235 6.21 -14.85 -12.69
CA ARG A 235 4.86 -14.98 -13.27
C ARG A 235 4.34 -13.68 -13.85
N PHE A 236 4.51 -12.57 -13.13
CA PHE A 236 4.12 -11.24 -13.60
C PHE A 236 4.88 -10.81 -14.86
N ARG A 237 6.18 -11.11 -14.97
CA ARG A 237 6.95 -10.81 -16.18
C ARG A 237 6.55 -11.70 -17.37
N GLU A 238 6.45 -13.00 -17.17
CA GLU A 238 6.07 -13.96 -18.22
C GLU A 238 4.64 -13.75 -18.72
N GLY A 239 3.74 -13.37 -17.81
CA GLY A 239 2.35 -13.03 -18.10
C GLY A 239 2.13 -11.58 -18.54
N GLU A 240 3.19 -10.80 -18.71
CA GLU A 240 3.16 -9.39 -19.12
C GLU A 240 2.16 -8.55 -18.30
N LEU A 241 2.28 -8.60 -16.97
CA LEU A 241 1.41 -7.84 -16.07
C LEU A 241 1.37 -6.36 -16.51
N PRO A 242 0.18 -5.81 -16.82
CA PRO A 242 0.06 -4.42 -17.24
C PRO A 242 0.52 -3.45 -16.15
N MET A 243 1.30 -2.44 -16.54
CA MET A 243 1.69 -1.35 -15.63
C MET A 243 0.48 -0.49 -15.23
N VAL A 244 -0.41 -0.21 -16.20
CA VAL A 244 -1.69 0.47 -15.96
C VAL A 244 -2.70 -0.56 -15.51
N LEU A 245 -3.43 -0.29 -14.44
CA LEU A 245 -4.42 -1.20 -13.90
C LEU A 245 -5.44 -1.61 -14.98
N ASP A 246 -5.48 -2.90 -15.28
CA ASP A 246 -6.54 -3.51 -16.06
C ASP A 246 -7.36 -4.43 -15.13
N ILE A 247 -8.58 -4.00 -14.80
CA ILE A 247 -9.50 -4.76 -13.94
C ILE A 247 -10.02 -6.05 -14.60
N HIS A 248 -9.76 -6.23 -15.89
CA HIS A 248 -10.14 -7.39 -16.68
C HIS A 248 -8.92 -8.26 -17.07
N ARG A 249 -7.73 -7.93 -16.56
CA ARG A 249 -6.54 -8.75 -16.78
C ARG A 249 -6.77 -10.19 -16.31
N PRO A 250 -6.18 -11.20 -16.99
CA PRO A 250 -6.25 -12.58 -16.51
C PRO A 250 -5.53 -12.72 -15.15
N ASN A 251 -5.95 -13.73 -14.40
CA ASN A 251 -5.23 -14.21 -13.23
C ASN A 251 -3.96 -14.94 -13.69
N LEU A 252 -2.78 -14.42 -13.32
CA LEU A 252 -1.50 -14.94 -13.80
C LEU A 252 -1.04 -16.20 -13.04
N CYS A 253 -1.80 -16.61 -12.04
CA CYS A 253 -1.66 -17.84 -11.29
C CYS A 253 -2.95 -18.68 -11.32
N GLU A 254 -3.80 -18.52 -12.35
CA GLU A 254 -5.07 -19.24 -12.46
C GLU A 254 -4.88 -20.77 -12.26
N GLY A 255 -5.76 -21.36 -11.43
CA GLY A 255 -5.73 -22.79 -11.13
C GLY A 255 -4.71 -23.19 -10.05
N PHE A 256 -3.97 -22.24 -9.47
CA PHE A 256 -3.19 -22.52 -8.26
C PHE A 256 -4.12 -22.86 -7.09
N THR A 257 -3.98 -24.06 -6.52
CA THR A 257 -4.92 -24.63 -5.55
C THR A 257 -4.29 -25.06 -4.24
N GLU A 258 -2.96 -24.98 -4.12
CA GLU A 258 -2.27 -25.23 -2.87
C GLU A 258 -2.46 -24.02 -1.94
N THR A 259 -3.54 -24.02 -1.16
CA THR A 259 -3.78 -23.00 -0.13
C THR A 259 -2.88 -23.26 1.08
N PHE A 260 -2.35 -22.19 1.66
CA PHE A 260 -1.67 -22.25 2.95
C PHE A 260 -2.70 -22.03 4.07
N ASP A 261 -2.98 -23.07 4.86
CA ASP A 261 -3.85 -23.02 6.06
C ASP A 261 -3.17 -22.29 7.23
#